data_AF-A0A5B0SMZ9-F1
#
_entry.id   AF-A0A5B0SMZ9-F1
#
_cell.length_a   1.000
_cell.length_b   1.000
_cell.length_c   1.000
_cell.angle_alpha   90.00
_cell.angle_beta   90.00
_cell.angle_gamma   90.00
#
_symmetry.space_group_name_H-M   'P 1'
#
loop_
_entity.id
_entity.type
_entity.pdbx_description
1 polymer ?
#
loop_
_entity_poly.entity_id
_entity_poly.type
_entity_poly.pdbx_seq_one_letter_code
_entity_poly.pdbx_strand_id
1 'polypeptide(L)'
;MPKAKSYRHNGDHASSTRTRNKHLKLPAYNSPLCQALYDFIRLLLGIRNNSDPCPSPPSVAQLAQLNREWYLTTSDEITKTTISKIANELTPIDSPTPLHGKKKVLHESHRIIFIRHLQIIKFPHECFNWNEPCSSAWNEEFTELIRKHWNHARASGAFLAYSMDPCAACDSSIITALIHRWFNGRRDEIHREERNPGYFEKKKKLIQRSHWRKTLSEHRSDTLKLLNVPSKFHGIFEDPLCNSDTEMDDTDSTLVKVKLAWRSPVAQALATRVNQLTIQRKEEGNKKVFGPAQLLETRRQISKKTQQAITQPKVPRCQPSDFYDEHYLLGLGKSAQEELCVEPPVGLSDLWFHLNRSLVSDYLTI
;
A
#
# COMPACT_ATOMS: atom_id res chain seq x y z
N MET A 1 -24.37 5.70 23.96
CA MET A 1 -23.27 4.89 23.39
C MET A 1 -23.74 3.46 23.19
N PRO A 2 -23.53 2.79 22.04
CA PRO A 2 -23.84 1.37 21.95
C PRO A 2 -22.75 0.58 22.68
N LYS A 3 -23.14 -0.12 23.75
CA LYS A 3 -22.29 -1.07 24.49
C LYS A 3 -21.93 -2.24 23.56
N ALA A 4 -20.67 -2.66 23.55
CA ALA A 4 -20.26 -3.86 22.83
C ALA A 4 -20.97 -5.09 23.43
N LYS A 5 -21.60 -5.92 22.57
CA LYS A 5 -22.52 -7.00 22.98
C LYS A 5 -21.85 -8.25 23.57
N SER A 6 -20.53 -8.33 23.66
CA SER A 6 -19.88 -9.50 24.26
C SER A 6 -18.45 -9.24 24.73
N TYR A 7 -18.20 -9.66 25.97
CA TYR A 7 -16.89 -9.81 26.61
C TYR A 7 -16.59 -11.32 26.66
N ARG A 8 -15.38 -11.76 26.26
CA ARG A 8 -14.93 -13.16 26.42
C ARG A 8 -13.86 -13.23 27.50
N HIS A 9 -13.82 -14.34 28.23
CA HIS A 9 -13.20 -14.54 29.55
C HIS A 9 -11.67 -14.29 29.63
N ASN A 10 -10.96 -13.98 28.54
CA ASN A 10 -9.50 -13.77 28.54
C ASN A 10 -9.08 -12.37 28.02
N GLY A 11 -9.99 -11.41 27.90
CA GLY A 11 -9.66 -10.06 27.37
C GLY A 11 -9.37 -10.01 25.87
N ASP A 12 -9.26 -11.16 25.19
CA ASP A 12 -9.13 -11.24 23.74
C ASP A 12 -10.46 -10.92 23.05
N HIS A 13 -10.53 -9.74 22.46
CA HIS A 13 -11.58 -9.42 21.53
C HIS A 13 -11.41 -10.26 20.26
N ALA A 14 -12.42 -11.07 19.90
CA ALA A 14 -12.61 -11.61 18.55
C ALA A 14 -13.02 -10.49 17.57
N SER A 15 -12.26 -9.41 17.58
CA SER A 15 -12.46 -8.22 16.77
C SER A 15 -11.20 -8.03 15.96
N SER A 16 -11.35 -7.74 14.67
CA SER A 16 -10.19 -7.44 13.81
C SER A 16 -9.28 -6.41 14.49
N THR A 17 -7.97 -6.44 14.22
CA THR A 17 -7.02 -5.43 14.72
C THR A 17 -7.52 -4.00 14.46
N ARG A 18 -8.23 -3.78 13.34
CA ARG A 18 -8.91 -2.52 13.02
C ARG A 18 -9.98 -2.13 14.04
N THR A 19 -10.81 -3.07 14.47
CA THR A 19 -11.87 -2.85 15.46
C THR A 19 -11.27 -2.55 16.83
N ARG A 20 -10.28 -3.33 17.27
CA ARG A 20 -9.57 -3.09 18.54
C ARG A 20 -8.92 -1.71 18.57
N ASN A 21 -8.24 -1.31 17.50
CA ASN A 21 -7.61 0.01 17.39
C ASN A 21 -8.62 1.16 17.51
N LYS A 22 -9.85 0.98 17.02
CA LYS A 22 -10.92 1.98 17.12
C LYS A 22 -11.39 2.20 18.56
N HIS A 23 -11.36 1.16 19.39
CA HIS A 23 -11.74 1.25 20.80
C HIS A 23 -10.71 1.98 21.67
N LEU A 24 -9.41 1.85 21.34
CA LEU A 24 -8.32 2.40 22.13
C LEU A 24 -8.09 3.92 21.97
N LYS A 25 -8.86 4.60 21.09
CA LYS A 25 -8.74 6.05 20.82
C LYS A 25 -7.30 6.54 20.57
N LEU A 26 -6.47 5.68 19.98
CA LEU A 26 -5.06 5.99 19.70
C LEU A 26 -4.92 7.04 18.59
N PRO A 27 -3.81 7.79 18.55
CA PRO A 27 -3.50 8.69 17.44
C PRO A 27 -3.62 7.99 16.09
N ALA A 28 -4.06 8.72 15.06
CA ALA A 28 -4.22 8.17 13.71
C ALA A 28 -2.93 7.51 13.21
N TYR A 29 -3.04 6.44 12.41
CA TYR A 29 -1.88 5.66 11.95
C TYR A 29 -0.84 6.49 11.17
N ASN A 30 -1.30 7.57 10.53
CA ASN A 30 -0.48 8.52 9.77
C ASN A 30 -0.04 9.74 10.58
N SER A 31 -0.30 9.79 11.89
CA SER A 31 0.13 10.91 12.73
C SER A 31 1.66 10.97 12.83
N PRO A 32 2.26 12.15 13.02
CA PRO A 32 3.71 12.28 13.18
C PRO A 32 4.30 11.38 14.28
N LEU A 33 3.58 11.20 15.39
CA LEU A 33 3.98 10.33 16.49
C LEU A 33 4.06 8.87 16.06
N CYS A 34 3.04 8.39 15.34
CA CYS A 34 3.02 7.01 14.85
C CYS A 34 4.13 6.76 13.83
N GLN A 35 4.35 7.71 12.92
CA GLN A 35 5.45 7.62 11.96
C GLN A 35 6.80 7.53 12.67
N ALA A 36 7.09 8.44 13.61
CA ALA A 36 8.34 8.44 14.36
C ALA A 36 8.59 7.12 15.11
N LEU A 37 7.57 6.63 15.82
CA LEU A 37 7.68 5.39 16.56
C LEU A 37 7.83 4.19 15.63
N TYR A 38 7.14 4.15 14.49
CA TYR A 38 7.22 3.02 13.55
C TYR A 38 8.56 3.00 12.83
N ASP A 39 9.10 4.16 12.46
CA ASP A 39 10.43 4.28 11.89
C ASP A 39 11.51 3.92 12.91
N PHE A 40 11.30 4.26 14.18
CA PHE A 40 12.18 3.85 15.28
C PHE A 40 12.17 2.34 15.51
N ILE A 41 10.98 1.71 15.60
CA ILE A 41 10.88 0.25 15.76
C ILE A 41 11.53 -0.47 14.57
N ARG A 42 11.28 0.00 13.34
CA ARG A 42 11.93 -0.54 12.13
C ARG A 42 13.46 -0.44 12.22
N LEU A 43 13.98 0.72 12.62
CA LEU A 43 15.41 0.93 12.82
C LEU A 43 15.96 -0.07 13.84
N LEU A 44 15.34 -0.21 15.01
CA LEU A 44 15.80 -1.14 16.04
C LEU A 44 15.84 -2.59 15.55
N LEU A 45 14.83 -3.00 14.76
CA LEU A 45 14.73 -4.33 14.17
C LEU A 45 15.57 -4.53 12.90
N GLY A 46 16.30 -3.50 12.44
CA GLY A 46 17.09 -3.58 11.20
C GLY A 46 16.27 -3.63 9.91
N ILE A 47 15.00 -3.22 9.94
CA ILE A 47 14.10 -3.16 8.79
C ILE A 47 14.34 -1.83 8.06
N ARG A 48 14.92 -1.85 6.86
CA ARG A 48 15.25 -0.64 6.09
C ARG A 48 14.14 -0.25 5.12
N ASN A 49 13.52 -1.24 4.48
CA ASN A 49 12.44 -1.07 3.53
C ASN A 49 11.18 -1.82 3.98
N ASN A 50 10.02 -1.37 3.51
CA ASN A 50 8.76 -2.08 3.78
C ASN A 50 8.71 -3.49 3.17
N SER A 51 9.55 -3.76 2.16
CA SER A 51 9.69 -5.06 1.50
C SER A 51 10.65 -6.00 2.23
N ASP A 52 11.43 -5.51 3.19
CA ASP A 52 12.38 -6.36 3.90
C ASP A 52 11.61 -7.41 4.71
N PRO A 53 12.10 -8.66 4.74
CA PRO A 53 11.50 -9.69 5.55
C PRO A 53 11.54 -9.28 7.03
N CYS A 54 10.52 -9.68 7.78
CA CYS A 54 10.59 -9.51 9.23
C CYS A 54 11.74 -10.36 9.77
N PRO A 55 12.46 -9.89 10.80
CA PRO A 55 13.42 -10.74 11.47
C PRO A 55 12.70 -11.97 12.04
N SER A 56 13.37 -13.12 11.99
CA SER A 56 12.80 -14.38 12.47
C SER A 56 12.42 -14.30 13.95
N PRO A 57 11.35 -14.99 14.38
CA PRO A 57 11.02 -15.08 15.80
C PRO A 57 12.13 -15.83 16.57
N PRO A 58 12.22 -15.68 17.90
CA PRO A 58 13.17 -16.43 18.72
C PRO A 58 12.91 -17.93 18.62
N SER A 59 13.99 -18.72 18.63
CA SER A 59 13.93 -20.18 18.71
C SER A 59 13.47 -20.66 20.09
N VAL A 60 13.04 -21.93 20.19
CA VAL A 60 12.65 -22.55 21.46
C VAL A 60 13.78 -22.46 22.51
N ALA A 61 15.04 -22.64 22.09
CA ALA A 61 16.20 -22.51 22.98
C ALA A 61 16.39 -21.08 23.51
N GLN A 62 16.14 -20.06 22.68
CA GLN A 62 16.20 -18.65 23.09
C GLN A 62 15.03 -18.28 24.01
N LEU A 63 13.83 -18.81 23.73
CA LEU A 63 12.66 -18.64 24.61
C LEU A 63 12.89 -19.28 25.99
N ALA A 64 13.54 -20.44 26.05
CA ALA A 64 13.88 -21.11 27.31
C ALA A 64 14.88 -20.34 28.17
N GLN A 65 15.64 -19.40 27.58
CA GLN A 65 16.56 -18.52 28.31
C GLN A 65 15.86 -17.32 28.95
N LEU A 66 14.54 -17.19 28.79
CA LEU A 66 13.75 -16.14 29.43
C LEU A 66 13.90 -16.20 30.95
N ASN A 67 14.80 -15.39 31.50
CA ASN A 67 15.13 -15.38 32.92
C ASN A 67 14.31 -14.31 33.65
N ARG A 68 13.70 -14.68 34.79
CA ARG A 68 12.98 -13.74 35.67
C ARG A 68 13.89 -12.64 36.24
N GLU A 69 15.21 -12.79 36.19
CA GLU A 69 16.17 -11.79 36.64
C GLU A 69 16.26 -10.55 35.72
N TRP A 70 15.77 -10.62 34.48
CA TRP A 70 15.69 -9.43 33.63
C TRP A 70 14.73 -8.39 34.18
N TYR A 71 13.65 -8.81 34.84
CA TYR A 71 12.72 -7.93 35.54
C TYR A 71 13.38 -7.12 36.67
N LEU A 72 14.48 -7.63 37.25
CA LEU A 72 15.17 -7.02 38.39
C LEU A 72 16.38 -6.16 37.96
N THR A 73 17.07 -6.57 36.88
CA THR A 73 18.19 -5.81 36.29
C THR A 73 17.71 -4.57 35.50
N THR A 74 16.40 -4.44 35.31
CA THR A 74 15.71 -3.38 34.57
C THR A 74 15.10 -2.30 35.45
N SER A 75 15.66 -2.03 36.65
CA SER A 75 15.37 -0.74 37.29
C SER A 75 15.58 0.38 36.28
N ASP A 76 14.58 1.24 36.11
CA ASP A 76 14.56 2.28 35.08
C ASP A 76 15.83 3.13 35.10
N GLU A 77 16.39 3.39 36.28
CA GLU A 77 17.62 4.16 36.45
C GLU A 77 18.88 3.42 36.00
N ILE A 78 19.00 2.12 36.28
CA ILE A 78 20.13 1.30 35.82
C ILE A 78 20.09 1.16 34.31
N THR A 79 18.91 0.96 33.73
CA THR A 79 18.76 0.86 32.27
C THR A 79 19.08 2.18 31.60
N LYS A 80 18.52 3.31 32.08
CA LYS A 80 18.84 4.65 31.55
C LYS A 80 20.34 4.92 31.61
N THR A 81 20.97 4.67 32.76
CA THR A 81 22.42 4.88 32.95
C THR A 81 23.23 4.03 31.98
N THR A 82 22.86 2.76 31.78
CA THR A 82 23.56 1.86 30.85
C THR A 82 23.42 2.34 29.41
N ILE A 83 22.21 2.70 28.98
CA ILE A 83 21.96 3.22 27.62
C ILE A 83 22.76 4.50 27.38
N SER A 84 22.76 5.44 28.34
CA SER A 84 23.51 6.70 28.22
C SER A 84 25.02 6.49 28.20
N LYS A 85 25.56 5.54 28.99
CA LYS A 85 26.98 5.16 28.94
C LYS A 85 27.37 4.67 27.54
N ILE A 86 26.58 3.75 26.97
CA ILE A 86 26.81 3.23 25.62
C ILE A 86 26.75 4.36 24.58
N ALA A 87 25.77 5.27 24.70
CA ALA A 87 25.62 6.39 23.78
C ALA A 87 26.83 7.33 23.81
N ASN A 88 27.33 7.66 25.00
CA ASN A 88 28.51 8.53 25.18
C ASN A 88 29.80 7.89 24.63
N GLU A 89 29.93 6.57 24.69
CA GLU A 89 31.07 5.86 24.09
C GLU A 89 31.01 5.85 22.55
N LEU A 90 29.82 5.97 21.98
CA LEU A 90 29.58 5.91 20.53
C LEU A 90 29.60 7.28 19.85
N THR A 91 29.57 8.40 20.60
CA THR A 91 29.76 9.74 20.05
C THR A 91 31.23 9.95 19.67
N PRO A 92 31.58 10.05 18.37
CA PRO A 92 32.89 10.52 17.97
C PRO A 92 33.01 12.02 18.26
N ILE A 93 34.21 12.48 18.55
CA ILE A 93 34.54 13.91 18.75
C ILE A 93 34.16 14.77 17.53
N ASP A 94 33.96 14.17 16.34
CA ASP A 94 33.67 14.88 15.08
C ASP A 94 32.62 14.17 14.18
N SER A 95 31.52 13.63 14.71
CA SER A 95 30.40 13.26 13.82
C SER A 95 29.53 14.50 13.55
N PRO A 96 29.35 14.94 12.29
CA PRO A 96 28.44 16.03 11.99
C PRO A 96 27.06 15.63 12.47
N THR A 97 26.49 16.41 13.40
CA THR A 97 25.08 16.36 13.75
C THR A 97 24.31 16.27 12.43
N PRO A 98 23.51 15.21 12.18
CA PRO A 98 22.85 15.06 10.90
C PRO A 98 21.96 16.29 10.68
N LEU A 99 22.39 17.17 9.78
CA LEU A 99 21.59 18.28 9.28
C LEU A 99 20.29 17.67 8.79
N HIS A 100 19.20 17.96 9.49
CA HIS A 100 17.89 17.41 9.19
C HIS A 100 17.47 17.91 7.80
N GLY A 101 17.72 17.10 6.76
CA GLY A 101 17.16 17.32 5.45
C GLY A 101 15.65 17.09 5.46
N LYS A 102 14.97 17.39 4.34
CA LYS A 102 13.53 17.16 4.16
C LYS A 102 13.06 15.71 4.40
N LYS A 103 13.97 14.75 4.59
CA LYS A 103 13.68 13.34 4.91
C LYS A 103 13.85 13.09 6.41
N LYS A 104 12.81 12.53 7.02
CA LYS A 104 12.79 12.06 8.41
C LYS A 104 13.67 10.81 8.53
N VAL A 105 14.97 10.98 8.77
CA VAL A 105 15.92 9.86 8.88
C VAL A 105 16.46 9.80 10.30
N LEU A 106 16.24 8.67 10.96
CA LEU A 106 16.81 8.36 12.28
C LEU A 106 18.23 7.83 12.10
N HIS A 107 19.13 8.20 13.00
CA HIS A 107 20.54 7.83 12.90
C HIS A 107 20.77 6.37 13.36
N GLU A 108 21.63 5.64 12.64
CA GLU A 108 21.93 4.22 12.89
C GLU A 108 22.49 3.95 14.30
N SER A 109 23.08 4.97 14.94
CA SER A 109 23.59 4.86 16.32
C SER A 109 22.54 4.36 17.30
N HIS A 110 21.25 4.68 17.11
CA HIS A 110 20.19 4.17 17.99
C HIS A 110 20.05 2.65 17.91
N ARG A 111 20.24 2.05 16.72
CA ARG A 111 20.27 0.58 16.58
C ARG A 111 21.50 0.00 17.25
N ILE A 112 22.67 0.62 17.07
CA ILE A 112 23.93 0.15 17.68
C ILE A 112 23.82 0.17 19.21
N ILE A 113 23.30 1.26 19.78
CA ILE A 113 23.04 1.40 21.22
C ILE A 113 22.07 0.32 21.70
N PHE A 114 21.00 0.06 20.94
CA PHE A 114 20.02 -0.98 21.25
C PHE A 114 20.65 -2.38 21.32
N ILE A 115 21.37 -2.78 20.28
CA ILE A 115 22.00 -4.11 20.22
C ILE A 115 23.06 -4.29 21.29
N ARG A 116 23.89 -3.27 21.54
CA ARG A 116 24.87 -3.34 22.62
C ARG A 116 24.22 -3.42 24.00
N HIS A 117 23.10 -2.73 24.21
CA HIS A 117 22.33 -2.87 25.44
C HIS A 117 21.78 -4.29 25.60
N LEU A 118 21.18 -4.88 24.55
CA LEU A 118 20.69 -6.26 24.58
C LEU A 118 21.79 -7.27 24.94
N GLN A 119 23.00 -7.09 24.39
CA GLN A 119 24.16 -7.93 24.71
C GLN A 119 24.57 -7.83 26.18
N ILE A 120 24.60 -6.61 26.75
CA ILE A 120 24.97 -6.38 28.16
C ILE A 120 23.98 -7.05 29.11
N ILE A 121 22.68 -6.91 28.84
CA ILE A 121 21.64 -7.56 29.67
C ILE A 121 21.45 -9.05 29.31
N LYS A 122 22.21 -9.55 28.34
CA LYS A 122 22.12 -10.92 27.80
C LYS A 122 20.71 -11.28 27.35
N PHE A 123 20.02 -10.35 26.70
CA PHE A 123 18.73 -10.63 26.08
C PHE A 123 18.93 -11.58 24.89
N PRO A 124 18.21 -12.71 24.76
CA PRO A 124 18.66 -13.83 23.91
C PRO A 124 18.46 -13.60 22.42
N HIS A 125 17.58 -12.68 22.04
CA HIS A 125 17.23 -12.46 20.65
C HIS A 125 16.66 -11.06 20.41
N GLU A 126 17.13 -10.38 19.37
CA GLU A 126 16.80 -8.98 19.07
C GLU A 126 15.47 -8.80 18.29
N CYS A 127 14.42 -9.57 18.63
CA CYS A 127 13.13 -9.47 17.95
C CYS A 127 11.94 -9.87 18.84
N PHE A 128 10.75 -9.44 18.40
CA PHE A 128 9.49 -9.96 18.90
C PHE A 128 9.32 -11.45 18.58
N ASN A 129 8.55 -12.14 19.43
CA ASN A 129 8.00 -13.44 19.09
C ASN A 129 6.68 -13.26 18.33
N TRP A 130 6.74 -13.35 17.00
CA TRP A 130 5.59 -13.21 16.11
C TRP A 130 4.52 -14.30 16.31
N ASN A 131 4.91 -15.46 16.86
CA ASN A 131 3.99 -16.58 17.07
C ASN A 131 3.10 -16.37 18.30
N GLU A 132 3.50 -15.50 19.22
CA GLU A 132 2.82 -15.23 20.49
C GLU A 132 2.06 -13.88 20.47
N PRO A 133 1.05 -13.66 21.34
CA PRO A 133 0.41 -12.36 21.46
C PRO A 133 1.34 -11.30 22.05
N CYS A 134 0.96 -10.02 21.90
CA CYS A 134 1.72 -8.91 22.50
C CYS A 134 1.78 -8.97 24.02
N SER A 135 0.82 -9.64 24.67
CA SER A 135 0.76 -9.88 26.11
C SER A 135 1.54 -11.11 26.57
N SER A 136 2.31 -11.76 25.70
CA SER A 136 3.23 -12.80 26.15
C SER A 136 4.40 -12.16 26.88
N ALA A 137 4.93 -12.84 27.91
CA ALA A 137 6.04 -12.33 28.70
C ALA A 137 7.21 -11.84 27.84
N TRP A 138 7.57 -12.60 26.80
CA TRP A 138 8.62 -12.20 25.85
C TRP A 138 8.32 -10.86 25.15
N ASN A 139 7.11 -10.71 24.60
CA ASN A 139 6.74 -9.52 23.84
C ASN A 139 6.50 -8.31 24.73
N GLU A 140 6.06 -8.51 25.98
CA GLU A 140 5.98 -7.44 26.99
C GLU A 140 7.39 -6.93 27.35
N GLU A 141 8.34 -7.83 27.62
CA GLU A 141 9.73 -7.45 27.89
C GLU A 141 10.38 -6.71 26.72
N PHE A 142 10.21 -7.23 25.50
CA PHE A 142 10.76 -6.57 24.32
C PHE A 142 10.11 -5.21 24.04
N THR A 143 8.81 -5.07 24.34
CA THR A 143 8.10 -3.78 24.27
C THR A 143 8.67 -2.77 25.27
N GLU A 144 8.94 -3.20 26.50
CA GLU A 144 9.56 -2.34 27.52
C GLU A 144 10.98 -1.91 27.14
N LEU A 145 11.78 -2.81 26.55
CA LEU A 145 13.10 -2.46 26.02
C LEU A 145 13.01 -1.39 24.93
N ILE A 146 12.10 -1.55 23.97
CA ILE A 146 11.85 -0.53 22.93
C ILE A 146 11.43 0.80 23.57
N ARG A 147 10.54 0.78 24.56
CA ARG A 147 10.05 1.98 25.25
C ARG A 147 11.18 2.75 25.96
N LYS A 148 12.10 2.05 26.61
CA LYS A 148 13.27 2.67 27.27
C LYS A 148 14.20 3.35 26.27
N HIS A 149 14.45 2.70 25.13
CA HIS A 149 15.25 3.28 24.05
C HIS A 149 14.53 4.43 23.33
N TRP A 150 13.21 4.36 23.17
CA TRP A 150 12.38 5.46 22.67
C TRP A 150 12.55 6.70 23.54
N ASN A 151 12.45 6.54 24.87
CA ASN A 151 12.62 7.64 25.82
C ASN A 151 14.02 8.25 25.76
N HIS A 152 15.07 7.42 25.67
CA HIS A 152 16.44 7.91 25.52
C HIS A 152 16.62 8.69 24.21
N ALA A 153 16.22 8.13 23.06
CA ALA A 153 16.32 8.79 21.76
C ALA A 153 15.53 10.10 21.71
N ARG A 154 14.35 10.15 22.36
CA ARG A 154 13.54 11.35 22.46
C ARG A 154 14.21 12.43 23.30
N ALA A 155 14.77 12.05 24.45
CA ALA A 155 15.52 12.97 25.31
C ALA A 155 16.76 13.52 24.62
N SER A 156 17.40 12.74 23.73
CA SER A 156 18.54 13.18 22.91
C SER A 156 18.14 13.96 21.65
N GLY A 157 16.86 14.29 21.44
CA GLY A 157 16.40 15.08 20.30
C GLY A 157 16.32 14.32 18.97
N ALA A 158 16.32 12.99 18.96
CA ALA A 158 16.31 12.19 17.73
C ALA A 158 15.07 12.41 16.84
N PHE A 159 13.98 12.91 17.43
CA PHE A 159 12.70 13.07 16.75
C PHE A 159 12.33 14.52 16.43
N LEU A 160 13.27 15.47 16.49
CA LEU A 160 13.00 16.89 16.21
C LEU A 160 12.42 17.14 14.80
N ALA A 161 12.71 16.27 13.83
CA ALA A 161 12.13 16.31 12.49
C ALA A 161 10.64 15.91 12.42
N TYR A 162 10.07 15.39 13.50
CA TYR A 162 8.67 14.97 13.57
C TYR A 162 7.87 15.97 14.38
N SER A 163 6.84 16.58 13.78
CA SER A 163 5.89 17.48 14.44
C SER A 163 4.92 16.69 15.35
N MET A 164 5.44 16.08 16.40
CA MET A 164 4.68 15.26 17.35
C MET A 164 4.17 16.10 18.52
N ASP A 165 3.02 15.72 19.07
CA ASP A 165 2.59 16.22 20.38
C ASP A 165 3.53 15.68 21.47
N PRO A 166 4.25 16.55 22.21
CA PRO A 166 5.15 16.13 23.28
C PRO A 166 4.45 15.39 24.41
N CYS A 167 3.19 15.73 24.72
CA CYS A 167 2.44 15.09 25.80
C CYS A 167 2.15 13.62 25.47
N ALA A 168 1.60 13.37 24.27
CA ALA A 168 1.38 12.02 23.78
C ALA A 168 2.69 11.22 23.58
N ALA A 169 3.80 11.89 23.25
CA ALA A 169 5.11 11.25 23.09
C ALA A 169 5.78 10.87 24.42
N CYS A 170 5.40 11.52 25.54
CA CYS A 170 5.83 11.20 26.90
C CYS A 170 4.97 10.11 27.56
N ASP A 171 3.73 9.92 27.13
CA ASP A 171 2.79 9.03 27.79
C ASP A 171 3.14 7.56 27.52
N SER A 172 3.59 6.88 28.59
CA SER A 172 3.98 5.47 28.54
C SER A 172 2.86 4.56 28.04
N SER A 173 1.61 4.82 28.43
CA SER A 173 0.45 4.00 28.04
C SER A 173 0.15 4.14 26.55
N ILE A 174 0.26 5.37 26.01
CA ILE A 174 0.07 5.65 24.58
C ILE A 174 1.18 4.98 23.78
N ILE A 175 2.44 5.14 24.17
CA ILE A 175 3.58 4.55 23.44
C ILE A 175 3.48 3.02 23.43
N THR A 176 3.24 2.38 24.57
CA THR A 176 3.06 0.92 24.65
C THR A 176 1.89 0.46 23.76
N ALA A 177 0.75 1.14 23.81
CA ALA A 177 -0.39 0.81 22.96
C ALA A 177 -0.09 0.98 21.46
N LEU A 178 0.73 1.97 21.08
CA LEU A 178 1.18 2.17 19.70
C LEU A 178 2.18 1.10 19.25
N ILE A 179 3.10 0.65 20.12
CA ILE A 179 3.99 -0.49 19.87
C ILE A 179 3.16 -1.75 19.65
N HIS A 180 2.19 -2.03 20.54
CA HIS A 180 1.27 -3.16 20.38
C HIS A 180 0.49 -3.06 19.06
N ARG A 181 0.00 -1.87 18.70
CA ARG A 181 -0.71 -1.69 17.42
C ARG A 181 0.17 -2.03 16.23
N TRP A 182 1.42 -1.59 16.24
CA TRP A 182 2.41 -1.91 15.20
C TRP A 182 2.68 -3.41 15.13
N PHE A 183 3.01 -4.01 16.27
CA PHE A 183 3.29 -5.44 16.39
C PHE A 183 2.14 -6.28 15.85
N ASN A 184 0.90 -6.00 16.29
CA ASN A 184 -0.26 -6.78 15.87
C ASN A 184 -0.57 -6.60 14.38
N GLY A 185 -0.40 -5.39 13.84
CA GLY A 185 -0.52 -5.17 12.40
C GLY A 185 0.50 -6.01 11.62
N ARG A 186 1.74 -6.08 12.11
CA ARG A 186 2.80 -6.85 11.45
C ARG A 186 2.61 -8.36 11.59
N ARG A 187 2.23 -8.84 12.78
CA ARG A 187 1.87 -10.25 13.03
C ARG A 187 0.71 -10.71 12.13
N ASP A 188 -0.32 -9.88 11.98
CA ASP A 188 -1.44 -10.16 11.08
C ASP A 188 -1.01 -10.24 9.61
N GLU A 189 0.02 -9.48 9.23
CA GLU A 189 0.61 -9.56 7.89
C GLU A 189 1.38 -10.88 7.70
N ILE A 190 2.26 -11.24 8.64
CA ILE A 190 3.04 -12.49 8.63
C ILE A 190 2.11 -13.70 8.53
N HIS A 191 1.15 -13.82 9.45
CA HIS A 191 0.21 -14.93 9.48
C HIS A 191 -0.66 -15.03 8.23
N ARG A 192 -0.93 -13.90 7.56
CA ARG A 192 -1.72 -13.88 6.33
C ARG A 192 -0.93 -14.45 5.16
N GLU A 193 0.36 -14.13 5.08
CA GLU A 193 1.26 -14.69 4.07
C GLU A 193 1.51 -16.19 4.32
N GLU A 194 1.66 -16.61 5.58
CA GLU A 194 1.79 -18.03 5.94
C GLU A 194 0.56 -18.85 5.55
N ARG A 195 -0.65 -18.32 5.79
CA ARG A 195 -1.91 -19.00 5.42
C ARG A 195 -2.19 -18.98 3.92
N ASN A 196 -1.67 -17.99 3.19
CA ASN A 196 -1.87 -17.85 1.75
C ASN A 196 -0.56 -17.34 1.11
N PRO A 197 0.40 -18.23 0.83
CA PRO A 197 1.66 -17.85 0.23
C PRO A 197 1.47 -17.10 -1.09
N GLY A 198 2.22 -16.02 -1.25
CA GLY A 198 2.12 -15.07 -2.35
C GLY A 198 0.94 -14.10 -2.23
N TYR A 199 0.28 -13.99 -1.07
CA TYR A 199 -0.85 -13.08 -0.88
C TYR A 199 -0.45 -11.62 -1.15
N PHE A 200 0.68 -11.16 -0.61
CA PHE A 200 1.11 -9.79 -0.81
C PHE A 200 1.46 -9.48 -2.26
N GLU A 201 2.13 -10.41 -2.97
CA GLU A 201 2.43 -10.24 -4.39
C GLU A 201 1.16 -10.25 -5.25
N LYS A 202 0.22 -11.18 -5.00
CA LYS A 202 -1.10 -11.19 -5.65
C LYS A 202 -1.84 -9.88 -5.41
N LYS A 203 -1.87 -9.40 -4.17
CA LYS A 203 -2.53 -8.14 -3.79
C LYS A 203 -1.86 -6.94 -4.46
N LYS A 204 -0.52 -6.90 -4.54
CA LYS A 204 0.25 -5.85 -5.22
C LYS A 204 -0.09 -5.82 -6.72
N LYS A 205 -0.09 -6.98 -7.38
CA LYS A 205 -0.53 -7.11 -8.79
C LYS A 205 -1.97 -6.63 -8.99
N LEU A 206 -2.89 -6.97 -8.09
CA LEU A 206 -4.30 -6.52 -8.15
C LEU A 206 -4.44 -4.99 -7.98
N ILE A 207 -3.73 -4.41 -7.00
CA ILE A 207 -3.72 -2.96 -6.77
C ILE A 207 -3.14 -2.24 -8.00
N GLN A 208 -2.04 -2.74 -8.55
CA GLN A 208 -1.41 -2.18 -9.74
C GLN A 208 -2.36 -2.20 -10.95
N ARG A 209 -3.03 -3.33 -11.21
CA ARG A 209 -4.08 -3.44 -12.25
C ARG A 209 -5.20 -2.41 -12.04
N SER A 210 -5.64 -2.24 -10.80
CA SER A 210 -6.68 -1.25 -10.45
C SER A 210 -6.23 0.18 -10.71
N HIS A 211 -4.99 0.54 -10.37
CA HIS A 211 -4.42 1.85 -10.67
C HIS A 211 -4.35 2.10 -12.16
N TRP A 212 -3.84 1.13 -12.93
CA TRP A 212 -3.79 1.24 -14.40
C TRP A 212 -5.17 1.43 -15.02
N ARG A 213 -6.19 0.71 -14.57
CA ARG A 213 -7.57 0.91 -15.05
C ARG A 213 -8.09 2.31 -14.73
N LYS A 214 -7.84 2.80 -13.52
CA LYS A 214 -8.24 4.15 -13.11
C LYS A 214 -7.54 5.23 -13.95
N THR A 215 -6.24 5.12 -14.18
CA THR A 215 -5.50 6.05 -15.03
C THR A 215 -6.06 6.11 -16.45
N LEU A 216 -6.35 4.96 -17.07
CA LEU A 216 -6.94 4.93 -18.42
C LEU A 216 -8.33 5.54 -18.46
N SER A 217 -9.14 5.29 -17.43
CA SER A 217 -10.47 5.86 -17.29
C SER A 217 -10.41 7.38 -17.25
N GLU A 218 -9.62 7.94 -16.34
CA GLU A 218 -9.40 9.39 -16.20
C GLU A 218 -8.92 9.99 -17.52
N HIS A 219 -7.87 9.41 -18.12
CA HIS A 219 -7.31 9.91 -19.37
C HIS A 219 -8.30 9.94 -20.52
N ARG A 220 -9.08 8.86 -20.70
CA ARG A 220 -10.06 8.75 -21.79
C ARG A 220 -11.24 9.68 -21.59
N SER A 221 -11.79 9.74 -20.39
CA SER A 221 -12.90 10.65 -20.07
C SER A 221 -12.48 12.11 -20.22
N ASP A 222 -11.28 12.49 -19.77
CA ASP A 222 -10.74 13.84 -19.96
C ASP A 222 -10.56 14.17 -21.44
N THR A 223 -10.02 13.24 -22.23
CA THR A 223 -9.83 13.45 -23.67
C THR A 223 -11.18 13.63 -24.38
N LEU A 224 -12.20 12.83 -24.05
CA LEU A 224 -13.53 12.99 -24.64
C LEU A 224 -14.18 14.33 -24.26
N LYS A 225 -14.08 14.73 -22.98
CA LYS A 225 -14.58 16.04 -22.51
C LYS A 225 -13.96 17.22 -23.27
N LEU A 226 -12.65 17.15 -23.56
CA LEU A 226 -11.93 18.21 -24.26
C LEU A 226 -12.21 18.25 -25.76
N LEU A 227 -12.55 17.13 -26.39
CA LEU A 227 -12.90 17.05 -27.81
C LEU A 227 -14.30 17.59 -28.13
N ASN A 228 -15.00 18.13 -27.12
CA ASN A 228 -16.35 18.71 -27.25
C ASN A 228 -17.37 17.78 -27.91
N VAL A 229 -17.22 16.46 -27.73
CA VAL A 229 -18.20 15.48 -28.18
C VAL A 229 -19.49 15.62 -27.36
N PRO A 230 -20.65 15.13 -27.85
CA PRO A 230 -21.90 15.16 -27.08
C PRO A 230 -21.73 14.58 -25.66
N SER A 231 -22.34 15.23 -24.66
CA SER A 231 -22.17 14.90 -23.23
C SER A 231 -22.49 13.45 -22.88
N LYS A 232 -23.43 12.82 -23.61
CA LYS A 232 -23.76 11.39 -23.49
C LYS A 232 -22.55 10.45 -23.66
N PHE A 233 -21.48 10.92 -24.30
CA PHE A 233 -20.26 10.13 -24.53
C PHE A 233 -19.16 10.38 -23.49
N HIS A 234 -19.25 11.40 -22.64
CA HIS A 234 -18.17 11.75 -21.71
C HIS A 234 -17.89 10.66 -20.66
N GLY A 235 -18.92 9.91 -20.28
CA GLY A 235 -18.89 8.90 -19.22
C GLY A 235 -18.62 7.45 -19.67
N ILE A 236 -18.53 7.17 -20.97
CA ILE A 236 -18.49 5.77 -21.49
C ILE A 236 -17.25 4.97 -21.05
N PHE A 237 -16.20 5.64 -20.58
CA PHE A 237 -14.99 5.03 -20.02
C PHE A 237 -14.75 5.40 -18.54
N GLU A 238 -15.71 6.05 -17.88
CA GLU A 238 -15.58 6.54 -16.50
C GLU A 238 -15.53 5.42 -15.46
N ASP A 239 -16.23 4.30 -15.69
CA ASP A 239 -16.02 3.10 -14.88
C ASP A 239 -14.64 2.50 -15.22
N PRO A 240 -13.73 2.31 -14.24
CA PRO A 240 -12.47 1.62 -14.48
C PRO A 240 -12.63 0.22 -15.12
N LEU A 241 -13.76 -0.47 -14.92
CA LEU A 241 -14.07 -1.75 -15.58
C LEU A 241 -14.39 -1.60 -17.07
N CYS A 242 -14.80 -0.42 -17.53
CA CYS A 242 -14.91 -0.08 -18.96
C CYS A 242 -13.54 0.03 -19.64
N ASN A 243 -12.43 -0.21 -18.93
CA ASN A 243 -11.07 -0.13 -19.44
C ASN A 243 -10.37 -1.49 -19.32
N SER A 244 -9.61 -1.87 -20.35
CA SER A 244 -8.91 -3.16 -20.37
C SER A 244 -7.82 -3.19 -19.30
N ASP A 245 -7.68 -4.37 -18.68
CA ASP A 245 -6.56 -4.61 -17.78
C ASP A 245 -5.22 -4.48 -18.53
N THR A 246 -4.20 -4.16 -17.75
CA THR A 246 -2.81 -4.22 -18.16
C THR A 246 -2.13 -5.30 -17.36
N GLU A 247 -1.47 -6.21 -18.05
CA GLU A 247 -0.65 -7.27 -17.42
C GLU A 247 0.80 -7.06 -17.82
N MET A 248 1.72 -7.52 -16.98
CA MET A 248 3.14 -7.57 -17.33
C MET A 248 3.40 -8.97 -17.88
N ASP A 249 3.98 -9.06 -19.08
CA ASP A 249 4.40 -10.34 -19.63
C ASP A 249 5.58 -10.86 -18.80
N ASP A 250 5.45 -12.08 -18.27
CA ASP A 250 6.45 -12.67 -17.37
C ASP A 250 7.78 -12.99 -18.09
N THR A 251 7.79 -13.04 -19.44
CA THR A 251 9.03 -13.31 -20.21
C THR A 251 9.86 -12.05 -20.46
N ASP A 252 9.21 -10.95 -20.87
CA ASP A 252 9.91 -9.77 -21.38
C ASP A 252 9.68 -8.52 -20.51
N SER A 253 8.94 -8.64 -19.41
CA SER A 253 8.48 -7.53 -18.55
C SER A 253 7.74 -6.42 -19.31
N THR A 254 7.20 -6.72 -20.50
CA THR A 254 6.45 -5.78 -21.33
C THR A 254 5.02 -5.65 -20.81
N LEU A 255 4.44 -4.45 -20.94
CA LEU A 255 3.04 -4.25 -20.55
C LEU A 255 2.13 -4.64 -21.72
N VAL A 256 1.19 -5.55 -21.48
CA VAL A 256 0.26 -6.05 -22.48
C VAL A 256 -1.19 -5.70 -22.15
N LYS A 257 -1.98 -5.46 -23.21
CA LYS A 257 -3.42 -5.20 -23.12
C LYS A 257 -4.17 -6.52 -23.01
N VAL A 258 -4.96 -6.68 -21.96
CA VAL A 258 -5.89 -7.80 -21.83
C VAL A 258 -7.09 -7.56 -22.74
N LYS A 259 -7.42 -8.54 -23.59
CA LYS A 259 -8.60 -8.52 -24.45
C LYS A 259 -9.82 -8.76 -23.57
N LEU A 260 -10.84 -7.93 -23.76
CA LEU A 260 -12.12 -8.07 -23.04
C LEU A 260 -13.11 -8.76 -23.97
N ALA A 261 -13.40 -10.04 -23.70
CA ALA A 261 -14.30 -10.84 -24.53
C ALA A 261 -15.73 -10.28 -24.56
N TRP A 262 -16.15 -9.57 -23.51
CA TRP A 262 -17.48 -8.99 -23.39
C TRP A 262 -17.65 -7.65 -24.09
N ARG A 263 -16.56 -6.99 -24.53
CA ARG A 263 -16.62 -5.63 -25.10
C ARG A 263 -16.87 -5.71 -26.60
N SER A 264 -17.78 -4.88 -27.10
CA SER A 264 -18.08 -4.80 -28.53
C SER A 264 -16.85 -4.41 -29.36
N PRO A 265 -16.76 -4.86 -30.63
CA PRO A 265 -15.69 -4.44 -31.54
C PRO A 265 -15.61 -2.91 -31.71
N VAL A 266 -16.76 -2.23 -31.75
CA VAL A 266 -16.85 -0.77 -31.87
C VAL A 266 -16.29 -0.09 -30.62
N ALA A 267 -16.70 -0.51 -29.43
CA ALA A 267 -16.16 0.04 -28.18
C ALA A 267 -14.66 -0.22 -28.04
N GLN A 268 -14.16 -1.35 -28.54
CA GLN A 268 -12.73 -1.65 -28.57
C GLN A 268 -11.95 -0.75 -29.53
N ALA A 269 -12.49 -0.49 -30.74
CA ALA A 269 -11.91 0.43 -31.70
C ALA A 269 -11.88 1.86 -31.16
N LEU A 270 -13.01 2.30 -30.58
CA LEU A 270 -13.14 3.59 -29.94
C LEU A 270 -12.13 3.77 -28.78
N ALA A 271 -12.02 2.78 -27.89
CA ALA A 271 -11.04 2.80 -26.81
C ALA A 271 -9.60 2.93 -27.34
N THR A 272 -9.30 2.32 -28.48
CA THR A 272 -7.99 2.41 -29.14
C THR A 272 -7.74 3.83 -29.65
N ARG A 273 -8.74 4.44 -30.28
CA ARG A 273 -8.63 5.82 -30.77
C ARG A 273 -8.51 6.86 -29.69
N VAL A 274 -9.34 6.78 -28.65
CA VAL A 274 -9.25 7.75 -27.55
C VAL A 274 -7.86 7.69 -26.92
N ASN A 275 -7.20 6.53 -26.87
CA ASN A 275 -5.79 6.46 -26.45
C ASN A 275 -4.86 7.24 -27.41
N GLN A 276 -5.03 7.10 -28.73
CA GLN A 276 -4.23 7.84 -29.71
C GLN A 276 -4.41 9.36 -29.55
N LEU A 277 -5.66 9.83 -29.43
CA LEU A 277 -5.97 11.23 -29.20
C LEU A 277 -5.44 11.73 -27.85
N THR A 278 -5.44 10.87 -26.82
CA THR A 278 -4.84 11.18 -25.52
C THR A 278 -3.34 11.36 -25.64
N ILE A 279 -2.65 10.48 -26.38
CA ILE A 279 -1.21 10.58 -26.63
C ILE A 279 -0.91 11.90 -27.35
N GLN A 280 -1.58 12.17 -28.47
CA GLN A 280 -1.40 13.41 -29.25
C GLN A 280 -1.59 14.66 -28.38
N ARG A 281 -2.71 14.74 -27.66
CA ARG A 281 -3.01 15.85 -26.74
C ARG A 281 -1.91 16.06 -25.69
N LYS A 282 -1.40 14.97 -25.10
CA LYS A 282 -0.39 15.04 -24.04
C LYS A 282 0.99 15.39 -24.59
N GLU A 283 1.31 14.98 -25.81
CA GLU A 283 2.54 15.36 -26.51
C GLU A 283 2.52 16.84 -26.91
N GLU A 284 1.42 17.31 -27.50
CA GLU A 284 1.24 18.71 -27.92
C GLU A 284 1.19 19.67 -26.72
N GLY A 285 0.48 19.29 -25.65
CA GLY A 285 0.32 20.11 -24.45
C GLY A 285 1.60 20.26 -23.62
N ASN A 286 2.54 19.31 -23.70
CA ASN A 286 3.72 19.26 -22.83
C ASN A 286 5.06 19.58 -23.55
N LYS A 287 5.01 20.27 -24.70
CA LYS A 287 6.16 20.78 -25.49
C LYS A 287 7.55 20.40 -24.92
N LYS A 288 8.11 19.28 -25.40
CA LYS A 288 9.47 18.75 -25.13
C LYS A 288 9.80 18.18 -23.73
N VAL A 289 8.90 18.18 -22.75
CA VAL A 289 9.19 17.61 -21.40
C VAL A 289 8.68 16.18 -21.24
N PHE A 290 7.75 15.74 -22.09
CA PHE A 290 7.04 14.48 -21.94
C PHE A 290 7.53 13.44 -22.95
N GLY A 291 8.26 12.43 -22.46
CA GLY A 291 8.73 11.33 -23.31
C GLY A 291 7.63 10.30 -23.58
N PRO A 292 7.61 9.64 -24.75
CA PRO A 292 6.60 8.64 -25.12
C PRO A 292 6.52 7.46 -24.13
N ALA A 293 7.60 7.16 -23.42
CA ALA A 293 7.65 6.11 -22.40
C ALA A 293 6.93 6.47 -21.08
N GLN A 294 6.40 7.69 -20.91
CA GLN A 294 5.74 8.11 -19.67
C GLN A 294 4.24 7.77 -19.65
N LEU A 295 3.60 7.58 -20.81
CA LEU A 295 2.18 7.23 -20.90
C LEU A 295 1.94 5.73 -20.83
N LEU A 296 0.91 5.36 -20.08
CA LEU A 296 0.45 3.99 -20.01
C LEU A 296 -0.07 3.50 -21.38
N GLU A 297 -0.70 4.38 -22.15
CA GLU A 297 -1.24 4.11 -23.48
C GLU A 297 -0.16 3.66 -24.47
N THR A 298 1.02 4.31 -24.42
CA THR A 298 2.17 4.05 -25.29
C THR A 298 2.97 2.83 -24.84
N ARG A 299 3.10 2.62 -23.52
CA ARG A 299 3.85 1.48 -22.97
C ARG A 299 3.15 0.13 -23.19
N ARG A 300 1.83 0.14 -23.42
CA ARG A 300 1.02 -1.07 -23.52
C ARG A 300 0.94 -1.59 -24.95
N GLN A 301 1.36 -2.83 -25.15
CA GLN A 301 1.30 -3.54 -26.43
C GLN A 301 0.07 -4.45 -26.51
N ILE A 302 -0.32 -4.81 -27.73
CA ILE A 302 -1.32 -5.86 -27.94
C ILE A 302 -0.65 -7.19 -27.60
N SER A 303 -1.31 -8.00 -26.76
CA SER A 303 -0.79 -9.32 -26.40
C SER A 303 -0.72 -10.20 -27.64
N LYS A 304 0.45 -10.83 -27.88
CA LYS A 304 0.64 -11.83 -28.95
C LYS A 304 0.24 -13.25 -28.52
N LYS A 305 -0.04 -13.45 -27.23
CA LYS A 305 -0.44 -14.75 -26.67
C LYS A 305 -1.95 -14.90 -26.79
N THR A 306 -2.41 -16.10 -27.13
CA THR A 306 -3.81 -16.50 -26.98
C THR A 306 -4.13 -16.44 -25.49
N GLN A 307 -4.78 -15.36 -25.07
CA GLN A 307 -5.13 -15.18 -23.66
C GLN A 307 -6.08 -16.29 -23.26
N GLN A 308 -5.71 -17.05 -22.22
CA GLN A 308 -6.63 -17.98 -21.60
C GLN A 308 -7.86 -17.19 -21.16
N ALA A 309 -9.05 -17.69 -21.50
CA ALA A 309 -10.30 -17.06 -21.10
C ALA A 309 -10.29 -16.89 -19.58
N ILE A 310 -10.37 -15.63 -19.12
CA ILE A 310 -10.51 -15.35 -17.69
C ILE A 310 -11.79 -16.06 -17.25
N THR A 311 -11.66 -16.99 -16.30
CA THR A 311 -12.75 -17.91 -15.90
C THR A 311 -13.96 -17.16 -15.34
N GLN A 312 -13.76 -15.93 -14.84
CA GLN A 312 -14.81 -14.99 -14.45
C GLN A 312 -14.37 -13.55 -14.77
N PRO A 313 -14.70 -13.01 -15.97
CA PRO A 313 -14.34 -11.64 -16.30
C PRO A 313 -15.19 -10.67 -15.47
N LYS A 314 -14.57 -9.61 -14.96
CA LYS A 314 -15.30 -8.49 -14.36
C LYS A 314 -15.88 -7.63 -15.47
N VAL A 315 -17.21 -7.49 -15.48
CA VAL A 315 -17.94 -6.77 -16.52
C VAL A 315 -18.61 -5.55 -15.89
N PRO A 316 -18.46 -4.34 -16.48
CA PRO A 316 -19.13 -3.15 -15.98
C PRO A 316 -20.65 -3.30 -16.16
N ARG A 317 -21.41 -2.83 -15.16
CA ARG A 317 -22.88 -2.77 -15.22
C ARG A 317 -23.33 -1.43 -15.79
N CYS A 318 -24.60 -1.34 -16.18
CA CYS A 318 -25.23 -0.09 -16.63
C CYS A 318 -24.46 0.58 -17.77
N GLN A 319 -23.94 -0.22 -18.71
CA GLN A 319 -23.39 0.32 -19.94
C GLN A 319 -24.42 0.21 -21.08
N PRO A 320 -24.29 1.07 -22.10
CA PRO A 320 -25.09 0.96 -23.31
C PRO A 320 -24.94 -0.41 -23.97
N SER A 321 -26.03 -0.94 -24.55
CA SER A 321 -26.02 -2.22 -25.27
C SER A 321 -24.97 -2.31 -26.37
N ASP A 322 -24.69 -1.20 -27.09
CA ASP A 322 -23.66 -1.12 -28.13
C ASP A 322 -22.21 -1.13 -27.58
N PHE A 323 -22.04 -1.10 -26.25
CA PHE A 323 -20.76 -1.28 -25.57
C PHE A 323 -20.39 -2.75 -25.35
N TYR A 324 -21.37 -3.65 -25.33
CA TYR A 324 -21.18 -5.08 -25.15
C TYR A 324 -21.12 -5.83 -26.48
N ASP A 325 -20.35 -6.90 -26.51
CA ASP A 325 -20.37 -7.83 -27.63
C ASP A 325 -21.71 -8.56 -27.71
N GLU A 326 -22.27 -8.65 -28.91
CA GLU A 326 -23.59 -9.22 -29.13
C GLU A 326 -23.65 -10.71 -28.74
N HIS A 327 -22.64 -11.49 -29.12
CA HIS A 327 -22.57 -12.90 -28.77
C HIS A 327 -22.37 -13.09 -27.27
N TYR A 328 -21.62 -12.19 -26.62
CA TYR A 328 -21.51 -12.19 -25.17
C TYR A 328 -22.87 -11.97 -24.50
N LEU A 329 -23.63 -10.96 -24.89
CA LEU A 329 -24.96 -10.69 -24.32
C LEU A 329 -25.94 -11.84 -24.55
N LEU A 330 -26.00 -12.36 -25.77
CA LEU A 330 -26.88 -13.49 -26.12
C LEU A 330 -26.52 -14.77 -25.35
N GLY A 331 -25.24 -14.94 -25.00
CA GLY A 331 -24.77 -16.06 -24.19
C GLY A 331 -25.13 -15.96 -22.70
N LEU A 332 -25.60 -14.80 -22.22
CA LEU A 332 -26.03 -14.63 -20.83
C LEU A 332 -27.46 -15.15 -20.62
N GLY A 333 -27.70 -15.82 -19.50
CA GLY A 333 -29.07 -16.13 -19.06
C GLY A 333 -29.85 -14.86 -18.66
N LYS A 334 -31.18 -14.93 -18.67
CA LYS A 334 -32.07 -13.79 -18.37
C LYS A 334 -31.73 -13.05 -17.07
N SER A 335 -31.54 -13.79 -15.97
CA SER A 335 -31.15 -13.22 -14.68
C SER A 335 -29.84 -12.42 -14.76
N ALA A 336 -28.86 -12.92 -15.51
CA ALA A 336 -27.56 -12.25 -15.65
C ALA A 336 -27.67 -10.98 -16.51
N GLN A 337 -28.52 -10.97 -17.54
CA GLN A 337 -28.81 -9.77 -18.33
C GLN A 337 -29.54 -8.70 -17.50
N GLU A 338 -30.52 -9.11 -16.68
CA GLU A 338 -31.23 -8.22 -15.75
C GLU A 338 -30.27 -7.64 -14.70
N GLU A 339 -29.40 -8.46 -14.13
CA GLU A 339 -28.35 -8.00 -13.23
C GLU A 339 -27.37 -7.04 -13.91
N LEU A 340 -27.02 -7.25 -15.19
CA LEU A 340 -26.12 -6.36 -15.91
C LEU A 340 -26.71 -4.95 -16.08
N CYS A 341 -28.04 -4.82 -16.06
CA CYS A 341 -28.78 -3.56 -16.16
C CYS A 341 -28.41 -2.79 -17.45
N VAL A 342 -28.43 -3.46 -18.59
CA VAL A 342 -28.01 -2.90 -19.89
C VAL A 342 -28.85 -1.68 -20.26
N GLU A 343 -28.20 -0.61 -20.68
CA GLU A 343 -28.85 0.63 -21.11
C GLU A 343 -29.11 0.66 -22.63
N PRO A 344 -30.03 1.51 -23.11
CA PRO A 344 -30.22 1.71 -24.54
C PRO A 344 -28.92 2.13 -25.26
N PRO A 345 -28.75 1.76 -26.55
CA PRO A 345 -27.53 2.10 -27.29
C PRO A 345 -27.38 3.62 -27.42
N VAL A 346 -26.14 4.11 -27.29
CA VAL A 346 -25.85 5.56 -27.32
C VAL A 346 -25.33 6.05 -28.66
N GLY A 347 -25.02 5.13 -29.59
CA GLY A 347 -24.49 5.44 -30.91
C GLY A 347 -22.96 5.50 -30.92
N LEU A 348 -22.29 4.50 -30.33
CA LEU A 348 -20.83 4.44 -30.29
C LEU A 348 -20.19 4.42 -31.69
N SER A 349 -20.88 3.85 -32.68
CA SER A 349 -20.45 3.87 -34.08
C SER A 349 -20.38 5.29 -34.63
N ASP A 350 -21.38 6.13 -34.33
CA ASP A 350 -21.41 7.53 -34.80
C ASP A 350 -20.27 8.34 -34.20
N LEU A 351 -20.02 8.16 -32.89
CA LEU A 351 -18.88 8.76 -32.22
C LEU A 351 -17.57 8.29 -32.85
N TRP A 352 -17.45 7.00 -33.15
CA TRP A 352 -16.26 6.44 -33.77
C TRP A 352 -15.97 7.07 -35.14
N PHE A 353 -16.98 7.20 -35.98
CA PHE A 353 -16.87 7.89 -37.26
C PHE A 353 -16.50 9.37 -37.10
N HIS A 354 -17.10 10.08 -36.14
CA HIS A 354 -16.81 11.47 -35.86
C HIS A 354 -15.34 11.69 -35.46
N LEU A 355 -14.82 10.88 -34.54
CA LEU A 355 -13.43 10.95 -34.07
C LEU A 355 -12.39 10.51 -35.12
N ASN A 356 -12.80 9.79 -36.15
CA ASN A 356 -11.94 9.44 -37.28
C ASN A 356 -11.93 10.51 -38.37
N ARG A 357 -13.07 11.17 -38.62
CA ARG A 357 -13.16 12.25 -39.62
C ARG A 357 -12.37 13.49 -39.24
N SER A 358 -12.23 13.79 -37.95
CA SER A 358 -11.48 14.96 -37.48
C SER A 358 -10.00 14.97 -37.91
N LEU A 359 -9.42 13.84 -38.31
CA LEU A 359 -8.05 13.80 -38.88
C LEU A 359 -7.98 14.23 -40.34
N VAL A 360 -9.02 14.02 -41.14
CA VAL A 360 -8.94 14.27 -42.59
C VAL A 360 -8.99 15.77 -42.89
N SER A 361 -9.60 16.56 -42.00
CA SER A 361 -9.68 18.01 -42.16
C SER A 361 -8.34 18.72 -41.93
N ASP A 362 -7.46 18.19 -41.07
CA ASP A 362 -6.16 18.82 -40.77
C ASP A 362 -5.10 18.55 -41.85
N TYR A 363 -5.31 17.55 -42.72
CA TYR A 363 -4.42 17.23 -43.85
C TYR A 363 -4.85 17.84 -45.19
N LEU A 364 -5.99 18.55 -45.24
CA LEU A 364 -6.50 19.19 -46.48
C LEU A 364 -6.36 20.72 -46.49
N THR A 365 -5.64 21.29 -45.52
CA THR A 365 -5.14 22.67 -45.58
C THR A 365 -3.63 22.66 -45.84
N ILE A 366 -3.27 22.47 -47.11
CA ILE A 366 -1.99 22.92 -47.69
C ILE A 366 -2.32 23.72 -48.93
#